data_AF-A0A7S1AJX9-F1
#
_entry.id   AF-A0A7S1AJX9-F1
#
_cell.length_a   1.000
_cell.length_b   1.000
_cell.length_c   1.000
_cell.angle_alpha   90.00
_cell.angle_beta   90.00
_cell.angle_gamma   90.00
#
_symmetry.space_group_name_H-M   'P 1'
#
loop_
_entity.id
_entity.type
_entity.pdbx_description
1 polymer ?
#
loop_
_entity_poly.entity_id
_entity_poly.type
_entity_poly.pdbx_seq_one_letter_code
_entity_poly.pdbx_strand_id
1 'polypeptide(L)'
;LDWSVAQVSFFVRVARVAMSVQQLDAYLSSHSYLGHRQCVTLLDYTLCKDMQPFDPLVLPHLHRWHKHVSALMVRYPTCDVRGHTLLPGQGPALEGALVEQAAVECSRTRGATEAPETTRASDLLVALGVSFDRFPVSKDDVRDGESITLSFARQCGLQDDRAMLKSMVYDVEKGGEAPPVFVVLPGHAKIDTKALAVAGGFNRNHIKPTKPERATGVTGYVFGGTTVLGSRIPLRTFVDKSVLELTRVYINGGSTKLVLALSPGDYLRALVDGDRKPEIVEVSKF
;
A
#
# COMPACT_ATOMS: atom_id res chain seq x y z
N LEU A 1 -37.60 -41.58 13.20
CA LEU A 1 -37.74 -40.23 13.77
C LEU A 1 -36.62 -40.05 14.76
N ASP A 2 -35.44 -39.61 14.29
CA ASP A 2 -34.54 -38.81 15.12
C ASP A 2 -33.46 -38.19 14.22
N TRP A 3 -33.59 -36.89 13.98
CA TRP A 3 -32.61 -36.02 13.32
C TRP A 3 -32.68 -34.71 14.09
N SER A 4 -31.67 -34.36 14.89
CA SER A 4 -31.48 -33.01 15.44
C SER A 4 -30.36 -33.04 16.49
N VAL A 5 -29.32 -32.22 16.52
CA VAL A 5 -28.75 -31.18 15.64
C VAL A 5 -27.27 -31.23 16.03
N ALA A 6 -26.40 -31.70 15.15
CA ALA A 6 -24.97 -31.43 15.29
C ALA A 6 -24.74 -30.02 14.75
N GLN A 7 -24.41 -29.07 15.62
CA GLN A 7 -23.91 -27.77 15.21
C GLN A 7 -22.57 -27.97 14.49
N VAL A 8 -22.61 -28.09 13.16
CA VAL A 8 -21.43 -28.06 12.31
C VAL A 8 -21.05 -26.60 12.12
N SER A 9 -20.20 -26.08 13.01
CA SER A 9 -19.49 -24.82 12.78
C SER A 9 -18.47 -25.04 11.66
N PHE A 10 -18.85 -24.68 10.43
CA PHE A 10 -17.98 -24.76 9.27
C PHE A 10 -17.38 -23.39 8.96
N PHE A 11 -16.05 -23.31 8.99
CA PHE A 11 -15.29 -22.11 8.62
C PHE A 11 -14.91 -22.17 7.14
N VAL A 12 -15.28 -21.15 6.36
CA VAL A 12 -14.76 -20.97 5.00
C VAL A 12 -13.31 -20.50 5.11
N ARG A 13 -12.34 -21.33 4.71
CA ARG A 13 -10.91 -20.96 4.65
C ARG A 13 -10.56 -20.48 3.24
N VAL A 14 -10.73 -19.18 3.03
CA VAL A 14 -10.10 -18.42 1.95
C VAL A 14 -9.63 -17.11 2.56
N ALA A 15 -8.45 -16.65 2.18
CA ALA A 15 -7.69 -15.58 2.81
C ALA A 15 -8.57 -14.40 3.33
N ARG A 16 -8.60 -14.28 4.68
CA ARG A 16 -8.98 -13.09 5.48
C ARG A 16 -10.47 -12.70 5.56
N VAL A 17 -11.40 -13.66 5.59
CA VAL A 17 -12.73 -13.43 6.19
C VAL A 17 -13.12 -14.65 7.03
N ALA A 18 -12.91 -14.61 8.34
CA ALA A 18 -13.46 -15.61 9.26
C ALA A 18 -14.91 -15.24 9.61
N MET A 19 -15.83 -15.47 8.67
CA MET A 19 -17.26 -15.30 8.89
C MET A 19 -17.97 -16.63 8.71
N SER A 20 -18.97 -16.90 9.55
CA SER A 20 -19.89 -17.99 9.27
C SER A 20 -20.70 -17.67 8.01
N VAL A 21 -21.17 -18.70 7.32
CA VAL A 21 -22.04 -18.54 6.14
C VAL A 21 -23.32 -17.76 6.46
N GLN A 22 -23.79 -17.81 7.72
CA GLN A 22 -24.92 -17.02 8.21
C GLN A 22 -24.56 -15.53 8.35
N GLN A 23 -23.38 -15.21 8.87
CA GLN A 23 -22.91 -13.82 8.95
C GLN A 23 -22.70 -13.23 7.54
N LEU A 24 -22.25 -14.05 6.59
CA LEU A 24 -22.07 -13.64 5.21
C LEU A 24 -23.42 -13.36 4.52
N ASP A 25 -24.40 -14.24 4.70
CA ASP A 25 -25.76 -14.04 4.20
C ASP A 25 -26.40 -12.78 4.80
N ALA A 26 -26.23 -12.54 6.10
CA ALA A 26 -26.69 -11.33 6.77
C ALA A 26 -26.03 -10.06 6.20
N TYR A 27 -24.72 -10.08 5.96
CA TYR A 27 -24.02 -8.94 5.34
C TYR A 27 -24.52 -8.66 3.92
N LEU A 28 -24.75 -9.71 3.13
CA LEU A 28 -25.25 -9.64 1.76
C LEU A 28 -26.73 -9.25 1.68
N SER A 29 -27.48 -9.23 2.78
CA SER A 29 -28.84 -8.70 2.79
C SER A 29 -28.89 -7.22 2.38
N SER A 30 -27.86 -6.44 2.73
CA SER A 30 -27.76 -5.00 2.44
C SER A 30 -26.62 -4.63 1.49
N HIS A 31 -25.82 -5.59 1.02
CA HIS A 31 -24.67 -5.36 0.15
C HIS A 31 -24.73 -6.23 -1.12
N SER A 32 -24.34 -5.63 -2.25
CA SER A 32 -24.28 -6.34 -3.53
C SER A 32 -22.97 -7.09 -3.75
N TYR A 33 -21.87 -6.65 -3.12
CA TYR A 33 -20.54 -7.25 -3.24
C TYR A 33 -19.80 -7.16 -1.90
N LEU A 34 -18.81 -8.03 -1.72
CA LEU A 34 -18.05 -8.18 -0.48
C LEU A 34 -16.91 -7.17 -0.38
N GLY A 35 -16.23 -6.89 -1.49
CA GLY A 35 -15.02 -6.07 -1.49
C GLY A 35 -15.21 -4.59 -1.85
N HIS A 36 -16.38 -4.20 -2.36
CA HIS A 36 -16.67 -2.83 -2.80
C HIS A 36 -18.19 -2.55 -2.90
N ARG A 37 -18.62 -1.29 -2.83
CA ARG A 37 -20.06 -0.94 -2.83
C ARG A 37 -20.73 -0.98 -4.20
N GLN A 38 -19.95 -0.81 -5.28
CA GLN A 38 -20.50 -0.54 -6.62
C GLN A 38 -20.02 -1.51 -7.70
N CYS A 39 -19.03 -2.37 -7.41
CA CYS A 39 -18.48 -3.29 -8.39
C CYS A 39 -17.97 -4.57 -7.72
N VAL A 40 -17.79 -5.60 -8.54
CA VAL A 40 -17.24 -6.89 -8.13
C VAL A 40 -15.72 -6.80 -7.99
N THR A 41 -15.17 -7.53 -7.03
CA THR A 41 -13.73 -7.52 -6.70
C THR A 41 -13.11 -8.92 -6.82
N LEU A 42 -11.79 -9.01 -6.78
CA LEU A 42 -11.08 -10.30 -6.71
C LEU A 42 -11.50 -11.09 -5.46
N LEU A 43 -11.74 -10.42 -4.34
CA LEU A 43 -12.30 -11.05 -3.14
C LEU A 43 -13.62 -11.75 -3.42
N ASP A 44 -14.53 -11.10 -4.16
CA ASP A 44 -15.80 -11.71 -4.54
C ASP A 44 -15.58 -12.96 -5.39
N TYR A 45 -14.67 -12.91 -6.36
CA TYR A 45 -14.38 -14.01 -7.27
C TYR A 45 -13.72 -15.19 -6.55
N THR A 46 -12.74 -14.93 -5.69
CA THR A 46 -12.06 -15.98 -4.92
C THR A 46 -13.04 -16.66 -3.98
N LEU A 47 -13.81 -15.89 -3.21
CA LEU A 47 -14.80 -16.47 -2.30
C LEU A 47 -15.89 -17.24 -3.05
N CYS A 48 -16.40 -16.70 -4.16
CA CYS A 48 -17.43 -17.38 -4.94
C CYS A 48 -16.93 -18.72 -5.50
N LYS A 49 -15.65 -18.81 -5.90
CA LYS A 49 -15.05 -20.03 -6.45
C LYS A 49 -14.88 -21.14 -5.40
N ASP A 50 -14.56 -20.76 -4.18
CA ASP A 50 -14.20 -21.70 -3.11
C ASP A 50 -15.40 -22.07 -2.21
N MET A 51 -16.58 -21.51 -2.50
CA MET A 51 -17.81 -21.77 -1.75
C MET A 51 -18.30 -23.22 -1.92
N GLN A 52 -18.56 -23.87 -0.79
CA GLN A 52 -19.22 -25.19 -0.76
C GLN A 52 -20.72 -25.05 -1.08
N PRO A 53 -21.39 -26.11 -1.57
CA PRO A 53 -22.84 -26.10 -1.76
C PRO A 53 -23.58 -25.78 -0.46
N PHE A 54 -24.65 -24.98 -0.58
CA PHE A 54 -25.51 -24.58 0.53
C PHE A 54 -26.97 -24.60 0.08
N ASP A 55 -27.90 -24.66 1.04
CA ASP A 55 -29.33 -24.62 0.75
C ASP A 55 -29.78 -23.18 0.40
N PRO A 56 -30.25 -22.92 -0.83
CA PRO A 56 -30.74 -21.59 -1.24
C PRO A 56 -31.92 -21.08 -0.43
N LEU A 57 -32.72 -21.96 0.18
CA LEU A 57 -33.87 -21.59 1.01
C LEU A 57 -33.44 -21.10 2.40
N VAL A 58 -32.26 -21.52 2.85
CA VAL A 58 -31.71 -21.14 4.17
C VAL A 58 -30.84 -19.89 4.07
N LEU A 59 -30.11 -19.69 2.97
CA LEU A 59 -29.20 -18.55 2.75
C LEU A 59 -29.53 -17.82 1.43
N PRO A 60 -30.67 -17.09 1.37
CA PRO A 60 -31.20 -16.54 0.12
C PRO A 60 -30.36 -15.38 -0.44
N HIS A 61 -29.71 -14.57 0.41
CA HIS A 61 -28.88 -13.45 -0.03
C HIS A 61 -27.54 -13.91 -0.57
N LEU A 62 -26.96 -14.93 0.09
CA LEU A 62 -25.77 -15.63 -0.36
C LEU A 62 -26.02 -16.34 -1.68
N HIS A 63 -27.18 -17.00 -1.84
CA HIS A 63 -27.59 -17.61 -3.11
C HIS A 63 -27.64 -16.59 -4.24
N ARG A 64 -28.31 -15.45 -4.01
CA ARG A 64 -28.41 -14.35 -4.97
C ARG A 64 -27.02 -13.85 -5.39
N TRP A 65 -26.15 -13.58 -4.42
CA TRP A 65 -24.79 -13.11 -4.67
C TRP A 65 -23.96 -14.16 -5.43
N HIS A 66 -23.95 -15.41 -4.99
CA HIS A 66 -23.18 -16.48 -5.61
C HIS A 66 -23.59 -16.69 -7.08
N LYS A 67 -24.89 -16.71 -7.36
CA LYS A 67 -25.42 -16.83 -8.73
C LYS A 67 -24.99 -15.65 -9.62
N HIS A 68 -25.03 -14.44 -9.08
CA HIS A 68 -24.63 -13.21 -9.79
C HIS A 68 -23.13 -13.16 -10.07
N VAL A 69 -22.30 -13.40 -9.06
CA VAL A 69 -20.84 -13.38 -9.18
C VAL A 69 -20.35 -14.52 -10.07
N SER A 70 -20.94 -15.72 -9.97
CA SER A 70 -20.65 -16.83 -10.90
C SER A 70 -20.90 -16.45 -12.36
N ALA A 71 -21.99 -15.73 -12.65
CA ALA A 71 -22.28 -15.25 -14.00
C ALA A 71 -21.31 -14.17 -14.47
N LEU A 72 -20.89 -13.26 -13.58
CA LEU A 72 -19.88 -12.25 -13.88
C LEU A 72 -18.52 -12.88 -14.15
N MET A 73 -18.10 -13.89 -13.39
CA MET A 73 -16.82 -14.59 -13.60
C MET A 73 -16.72 -15.22 -14.99
N VAL A 74 -17.81 -15.77 -15.50
CA VAL A 74 -17.84 -16.34 -16.86
C VAL A 74 -17.76 -15.24 -17.93
N ARG A 75 -18.44 -14.12 -17.71
CA ARG A 75 -18.58 -13.06 -18.72
C ARG A 75 -17.45 -12.03 -18.71
N TYR A 76 -16.84 -11.81 -17.55
CA TYR A 76 -15.81 -10.81 -17.27
C TYR A 76 -14.75 -11.39 -16.31
N PRO A 77 -13.89 -12.31 -16.79
CA PRO A 77 -12.97 -13.06 -15.92
C PRO A 77 -11.84 -12.22 -15.33
N THR A 78 -11.44 -11.15 -16.02
CA THR A 78 -10.29 -10.30 -15.66
C THR A 78 -10.65 -8.83 -15.45
N CYS A 79 -11.89 -8.45 -15.77
CA CYS A 79 -12.35 -7.07 -15.72
C CYS A 79 -13.77 -6.96 -15.14
N ASP A 80 -14.19 -5.76 -14.81
CA ASP A 80 -15.58 -5.46 -14.45
C ASP A 80 -16.44 -5.25 -15.70
N VAL A 81 -17.74 -5.02 -15.50
CA VAL A 81 -18.71 -4.77 -16.58
C VAL A 81 -18.41 -3.51 -17.41
N ARG A 82 -17.48 -2.66 -16.95
CA ARG A 82 -17.02 -1.43 -17.63
C ARG A 82 -15.66 -1.62 -18.31
N GLY A 83 -15.06 -2.80 -18.22
CA GLY A 83 -13.77 -3.12 -18.82
C GLY A 83 -12.55 -2.76 -17.97
N HIS A 84 -12.72 -2.36 -16.72
CA HIS A 84 -11.61 -2.09 -15.80
C HIS A 84 -11.13 -3.36 -15.11
N THR A 85 -9.83 -3.48 -14.84
CA THR A 85 -9.30 -4.62 -14.07
C THR A 85 -9.95 -4.73 -12.69
N LEU A 86 -10.24 -5.96 -12.27
CA LEU A 86 -10.88 -6.23 -10.98
C LEU A 86 -10.00 -5.76 -9.82
N LEU A 87 -10.60 -4.97 -8.93
CA LEU A 87 -9.95 -4.49 -7.70
C LEU A 87 -9.75 -5.65 -6.72
N PRO A 88 -8.73 -5.64 -5.84
CA PRO A 88 -8.55 -6.68 -4.82
C PRO A 88 -9.77 -6.88 -3.92
N GLY A 89 -10.42 -5.77 -3.50
CA GLY A 89 -11.54 -5.77 -2.55
C GLY A 89 -11.08 -5.91 -1.10
N GLN A 90 -11.71 -5.15 -0.20
CA GLN A 90 -11.54 -5.33 1.25
C GLN A 90 -12.84 -5.89 1.82
N GLY A 91 -12.76 -7.07 2.44
CA GLY A 91 -13.92 -7.73 3.03
C GLY A 91 -14.50 -6.93 4.20
N PRO A 92 -15.74 -7.23 4.61
CA PRO A 92 -16.37 -6.52 5.72
C PRO A 92 -15.62 -6.72 7.03
N ALA A 93 -15.26 -5.62 7.69
CA ALA A 93 -14.72 -5.62 9.04
C ALA A 93 -15.89 -5.75 10.04
N LEU A 94 -16.20 -6.98 10.45
CA LEU A 94 -17.24 -7.26 11.45
C LEU A 94 -16.60 -7.69 12.77
N GLU A 95 -17.02 -7.05 13.86
CA GLU A 95 -16.51 -7.26 15.22
C GLU A 95 -16.62 -8.73 15.65
N GLY A 96 -15.53 -9.29 16.19
CA GLY A 96 -15.51 -10.63 16.80
C GLY A 96 -14.54 -11.65 16.19
N ALA A 97 -13.87 -11.35 15.09
CA ALA A 97 -12.82 -12.23 14.55
C ALA A 97 -11.48 -11.94 15.22
N LEU A 98 -10.99 -12.88 16.04
CA LEU A 98 -9.62 -12.89 16.56
C LEU A 98 -8.64 -12.81 15.38
N VAL A 99 -7.89 -11.71 15.32
CA VAL A 99 -6.86 -11.47 14.30
C VAL A 99 -5.62 -12.26 14.70
N GLU A 100 -5.53 -13.51 14.27
CA GLU A 100 -4.26 -14.21 14.26
C GLU A 100 -3.52 -13.83 12.96
N GLN A 101 -2.43 -13.08 13.12
CA GLN A 101 -1.57 -12.65 12.02
C GLN A 101 -0.86 -13.85 11.41
N ALA A 102 -1.46 -14.46 10.38
CA ALA A 102 -0.76 -15.41 9.53
C ALA A 102 0.08 -14.65 8.50
N ALA A 103 1.40 -14.66 8.72
CA ALA A 103 2.40 -14.36 7.71
C ALA A 103 2.11 -15.17 6.43
N VAL A 104 2.13 -14.49 5.29
CA VAL A 104 2.17 -15.17 3.99
C VAL A 104 3.54 -15.82 3.91
N GLU A 105 3.59 -17.14 4.12
CA GLU A 105 4.81 -17.90 3.96
C GLU A 105 5.14 -17.98 2.46
N CYS A 106 5.91 -16.99 2.00
CA CYS A 106 6.54 -16.98 0.69
C CYS A 106 7.53 -18.16 0.68
N SER A 107 7.39 -19.01 -0.34
CA SER A 107 8.21 -20.21 -0.56
C SER A 107 9.68 -19.95 -0.26
N ARG A 108 10.22 -20.68 0.73
CA ARG A 108 11.61 -20.62 1.17
C ARG A 108 12.56 -20.97 0.03
N THR A 109 13.06 -19.97 -0.69
CA THR A 109 14.34 -20.06 -1.39
C THR A 109 15.43 -19.60 -0.43
N ARG A 110 16.20 -20.58 0.08
CA ARG A 110 17.34 -20.35 0.97
C ARG A 110 18.35 -19.43 0.27
N GLY A 111 18.58 -18.23 0.83
CA GLY A 111 19.73 -17.41 0.43
C GLY A 111 19.61 -15.88 0.58
N ALA A 112 18.43 -15.30 0.87
CA ALA A 112 18.27 -13.85 1.01
C ALA A 112 18.03 -13.45 2.47
N THR A 113 18.77 -12.46 2.98
CA THR A 113 18.52 -11.90 4.31
C THR A 113 17.10 -11.33 4.37
N GLU A 114 16.30 -11.78 5.32
CA GLU A 114 14.88 -11.42 5.45
C GLU A 114 14.64 -9.90 5.64
N ALA A 115 13.47 -9.43 5.19
CA ALA A 115 13.04 -8.06 5.42
C ALA A 115 12.85 -7.81 6.93
N PRO A 116 13.19 -6.63 7.45
CA PRO A 116 13.05 -6.35 8.88
C PRO A 116 11.57 -6.41 9.31
N GLU A 117 11.31 -6.96 10.50
CA GLU A 117 9.97 -7.02 11.09
C GLU A 117 9.45 -5.62 11.44
N THR A 118 10.32 -4.73 11.93
CA THR A 118 9.97 -3.36 12.29
C THR A 118 11.03 -2.37 11.78
N THR A 119 10.59 -1.16 11.55
CA THR A 119 11.43 0.00 11.18
C THR A 119 10.83 1.25 11.80
N ARG A 120 11.63 2.31 11.95
CA ARG A 120 11.12 3.61 12.44
C ARG A 120 9.92 4.12 11.63
N ALA A 121 9.87 3.82 10.33
CA ALA A 121 8.75 4.17 9.47
C ALA A 121 7.50 3.34 9.80
N SER A 122 7.62 2.01 9.92
CA SER A 122 6.46 1.17 10.26
C SER A 122 5.97 1.43 11.68
N ASP A 123 6.89 1.67 12.63
CA ASP A 123 6.56 1.91 14.03
C ASP A 123 5.81 3.23 14.20
N LEU A 124 6.19 4.27 13.44
CA LEU A 124 5.44 5.52 13.38
C LEU A 124 4.01 5.30 12.87
N LEU A 125 3.84 4.53 11.79
CA LEU A 125 2.51 4.24 11.25
C LEU A 125 1.64 3.47 12.24
N VAL A 126 2.22 2.48 12.94
CA VAL A 126 1.54 1.74 14.01
C VAL A 126 1.13 2.69 15.14
N ALA A 127 2.04 3.56 15.61
CA ALA A 127 1.75 4.52 16.67
C ALA A 127 0.63 5.51 16.30
N LEU A 128 0.49 5.85 15.02
CA LEU A 128 -0.57 6.72 14.49
C LEU A 128 -1.88 5.98 14.16
N GLY A 129 -1.94 4.66 14.33
CA GLY A 129 -3.09 3.84 13.93
C GLY A 129 -3.36 3.88 12.43
N VAL A 130 -2.31 4.04 11.62
CA VAL A 130 -2.39 4.03 10.15
C VAL A 130 -2.25 2.59 9.65
N SER A 131 -3.21 2.15 8.84
CA SER A 131 -3.13 0.85 8.16
C SER A 131 -2.17 0.91 6.96
N PHE A 132 -1.31 -0.10 6.82
CA PHE A 132 -0.40 -0.24 5.70
C PHE A 132 -0.11 -1.72 5.39
N ASP A 133 0.20 -2.02 4.13
CA ASP A 133 0.73 -3.31 3.71
C ASP A 133 2.26 -3.27 3.65
N ARG A 134 2.88 -4.45 3.81
CA ARG A 134 4.34 -4.64 3.78
C ARG A 134 4.72 -5.51 2.60
N PHE A 135 5.73 -5.08 1.85
CA PHE A 135 6.29 -5.81 0.72
C PHE A 135 7.79 -5.99 0.93
N PRO A 136 8.24 -7.23 1.23
CA PRO A 136 9.65 -7.57 1.17
C PRO A 136 10.16 -7.32 -0.26
N VAL A 137 11.30 -6.66 -0.38
CA VAL A 137 11.97 -6.41 -1.67
C VAL A 137 13.46 -6.70 -1.57
N SER A 138 14.11 -6.94 -2.70
CA SER A 138 15.56 -7.11 -2.80
C SER A 138 16.12 -6.20 -3.89
N LYS A 139 17.24 -5.53 -3.57
CA LYS A 139 18.03 -4.77 -4.56
C LYS A 139 18.80 -5.69 -5.52
N ASP A 140 18.89 -6.98 -5.22
CA ASP A 140 19.58 -7.96 -6.06
C ASP A 140 18.67 -8.53 -7.15
N ASP A 141 17.34 -8.35 -7.03
CA ASP A 141 16.34 -8.73 -8.05
C ASP A 141 16.04 -7.56 -9.00
N VAL A 142 17.09 -6.93 -9.54
CA VAL A 142 16.96 -5.87 -10.55
C VAL A 142 17.26 -6.47 -11.91
N ARG A 143 16.30 -6.36 -12.85
CA ARG A 143 16.48 -6.87 -14.22
C ARG A 143 17.42 -5.95 -15.00
N ASP A 144 18.05 -6.49 -16.04
CA ASP A 144 18.91 -5.69 -16.91
C ASP A 144 18.14 -4.50 -17.51
N GLY A 145 18.75 -3.31 -17.46
CA GLY A 145 18.15 -2.04 -17.87
C GLY A 145 17.02 -1.49 -16.95
N GLU A 146 16.66 -2.19 -15.88
CA GLU A 146 15.63 -1.76 -14.94
C GLU A 146 16.20 -0.81 -13.87
N SER A 147 15.44 0.23 -13.49
CA SER A 147 15.81 1.04 -12.33
C SER A 147 15.47 0.32 -11.03
N ILE A 148 16.17 0.63 -9.93
CA ILE A 148 15.85 0.05 -8.61
C ILE A 148 14.39 0.33 -8.22
N THR A 149 13.90 1.54 -8.50
CA THR A 149 12.52 1.93 -8.19
C THR A 149 11.51 1.09 -8.96
N LEU A 150 11.77 0.85 -10.24
CA LEU A 150 10.92 0.02 -11.09
C LEU A 150 10.96 -1.45 -10.66
N SER A 151 12.14 -1.97 -10.30
CA SER A 151 12.29 -3.31 -9.72
C SER A 151 11.48 -3.47 -8.43
N PHE A 152 11.54 -2.50 -7.52
CA PHE A 152 10.73 -2.53 -6.30
C PHE A 152 9.24 -2.46 -6.59
N ALA A 153 8.82 -1.64 -7.56
CA ALA A 153 7.43 -1.57 -7.98
C ALA A 153 6.94 -2.94 -8.49
N ARG A 154 7.73 -3.58 -9.35
CA ARG A 154 7.47 -4.93 -9.85
C ARG A 154 7.39 -5.97 -8.74
N GLN A 155 8.32 -5.94 -7.78
CA GLN A 155 8.30 -6.85 -6.63
C GLN A 155 7.06 -6.63 -5.73
N CYS A 156 6.48 -5.43 -5.75
CA CYS A 156 5.21 -5.12 -5.09
C CYS A 156 3.97 -5.46 -5.94
N GLY A 157 4.15 -6.06 -7.12
CA GLY A 157 3.07 -6.43 -8.05
C GLY A 157 2.56 -5.28 -8.93
N LEU A 158 3.30 -4.17 -9.03
CA LEU A 158 2.96 -3.03 -9.89
C LEU A 158 3.49 -3.22 -11.31
N GLN A 159 2.77 -2.67 -12.29
CA GLN A 159 3.18 -2.68 -13.70
C GLN A 159 4.18 -1.56 -14.05
N ASP A 160 4.12 -0.46 -13.30
CA ASP A 160 5.02 0.69 -13.43
C ASP A 160 5.36 1.27 -12.06
N ASP A 161 6.20 2.30 -12.04
CA ASP A 161 6.63 3.00 -10.82
C ASP A 161 5.88 4.31 -10.56
N ARG A 162 4.69 4.51 -11.14
CA ARG A 162 3.87 5.73 -10.92
C ARG A 162 3.37 5.84 -9.50
N ALA A 163 2.98 4.72 -8.90
CA ALA A 163 2.53 4.67 -7.51
C ALA A 163 3.68 4.53 -6.50
N MET A 164 4.91 4.29 -6.97
CA MET A 164 6.11 4.17 -6.13
C MET A 164 6.71 5.55 -5.90
N LEU A 165 6.72 6.02 -4.66
CA LEU A 165 7.25 7.33 -4.31
C LEU A 165 8.73 7.25 -3.96
N LYS A 166 9.50 8.22 -4.45
CA LYS A 166 10.88 8.46 -4.08
C LYS A 166 10.94 9.58 -3.06
N SER A 167 11.61 9.33 -1.93
CA SER A 167 11.94 10.36 -0.94
C SER A 167 13.39 10.80 -1.15
N MET A 168 13.57 12.00 -1.72
CA MET A 168 14.88 12.56 -2.02
C MET A 168 15.24 13.66 -1.02
N VAL A 169 16.53 13.86 -0.75
CA VAL A 169 17.01 14.89 0.17
C VAL A 169 17.85 15.91 -0.60
N TYR A 170 17.55 17.19 -0.43
CA TYR A 170 18.23 18.30 -1.13
C TYR A 170 18.83 19.30 -0.15
N ASP A 171 20.09 19.66 -0.37
CA ASP A 171 20.68 20.84 0.25
C ASP A 171 20.11 22.06 -0.49
N VAL A 172 19.65 23.06 0.26
CA VAL A 172 18.98 24.26 -0.28
C VAL A 172 19.73 25.56 0.01
N GLU A 173 20.82 25.46 0.79
CA GLU A 173 21.68 26.58 1.15
C GLU A 173 23.14 26.29 0.82
N LYS A 174 23.92 27.37 0.65
CA LYS A 174 25.36 27.28 0.41
C LYS A 174 26.07 26.70 1.64
N GLY A 175 27.13 25.93 1.41
CA GLY A 175 27.96 25.36 2.49
C GLY A 175 27.37 24.13 3.18
N GLY A 176 26.07 23.83 3.00
CA GLY A 176 25.44 22.67 3.63
C GLY A 176 25.41 22.78 5.16
N GLU A 177 25.33 23.98 5.72
CA GLU A 177 25.19 24.14 7.17
C GLU A 177 23.73 24.09 7.61
N ALA A 178 22.83 24.64 6.79
CA ALA A 178 21.39 24.58 7.05
C ALA A 178 20.83 23.15 6.90
N PRO A 179 19.77 22.80 7.64
CA PRO A 179 19.06 21.53 7.45
C PRO A 179 18.61 21.38 5.99
N PRO A 180 18.84 20.20 5.37
CA PRO A 180 18.32 19.94 4.03
C PRO A 180 16.80 19.74 4.07
N VAL A 181 16.19 19.60 2.90
CA VAL A 181 14.74 19.37 2.76
C VAL A 181 14.47 18.01 2.13
N PHE A 182 13.32 17.42 2.45
CA PHE A 182 12.78 16.29 1.70
C PHE A 182 11.99 16.77 0.49
N VAL A 183 12.09 16.03 -0.60
CA VAL A 183 11.23 16.16 -1.78
C VAL A 183 10.71 14.77 -2.16
N VAL A 184 9.39 14.63 -2.15
CA VAL A 184 8.68 13.38 -2.43
C VAL A 184 7.98 13.49 -3.78
N LEU A 185 8.21 12.52 -4.67
CA LEU A 185 7.65 12.49 -6.02
C LEU A 185 7.49 11.05 -6.53
N PRO A 186 6.61 10.79 -7.52
CA PRO A 186 6.50 9.49 -8.19
C PRO A 186 7.82 8.97 -8.79
N GLY A 187 7.90 7.64 -8.96
CA GLY A 187 9.10 6.91 -9.36
C GLY A 187 9.62 7.28 -10.74
N HIS A 188 8.72 7.34 -11.72
CA HIS A 188 9.02 7.79 -13.08
C HIS A 188 9.41 9.27 -13.18
N ALA A 189 8.99 10.10 -12.22
CA ALA A 189 9.17 11.56 -12.32
C ALA A 189 10.60 11.99 -11.97
N LYS A 190 11.06 13.10 -12.57
CA LYS A 190 12.30 13.80 -12.20
C LYS A 190 11.95 15.08 -11.45
N ILE A 191 12.86 15.55 -10.61
CA ILE A 191 12.65 16.83 -9.91
C ILE A 191 12.81 18.02 -10.86
N ASP A 192 11.95 19.01 -10.74
CA ASP A 192 12.16 20.37 -11.24
C ASP A 192 12.74 21.25 -10.12
N THR A 193 14.06 21.44 -10.14
CA THR A 193 14.75 22.29 -9.15
C THR A 193 14.40 23.77 -9.27
N LYS A 194 13.88 24.23 -10.42
CA LYS A 194 13.35 25.59 -10.55
C LYS A 194 12.09 25.74 -9.73
N ALA A 195 11.17 24.78 -9.88
CA ALA A 195 9.91 24.78 -9.18
C ALA A 195 10.12 24.62 -7.67
N LEU A 196 11.06 23.75 -7.25
CA LEU A 196 11.46 23.63 -5.85
C LEU A 196 12.02 24.95 -5.29
N ALA A 197 12.84 25.68 -6.06
CA ALA A 197 13.36 26.98 -5.63
C ALA A 197 12.24 27.99 -5.37
N VAL A 198 11.26 28.06 -6.28
CA VAL A 198 10.11 28.96 -6.14
C VAL A 198 9.23 28.56 -4.96
N ALA A 199 8.85 27.28 -4.87
CA ALA A 199 8.05 26.74 -3.78
C ALA A 199 8.70 26.95 -2.40
N GLY A 200 10.02 26.72 -2.34
CA GLY A 200 10.77 26.78 -1.11
C GLY A 200 11.28 28.16 -0.71
N GLY A 201 11.25 29.13 -1.62
CA GLY A 201 11.90 30.43 -1.43
C GLY A 201 13.44 30.34 -1.42
N PHE A 202 14.00 29.35 -2.13
CA PHE A 202 15.44 29.07 -2.12
C PHE A 202 16.15 29.69 -3.33
N ASN A 203 17.46 29.92 -3.19
CA ASN A 203 18.29 30.19 -4.35
C ASN A 203 18.49 28.90 -5.15
N ARG A 204 18.00 28.86 -6.39
CA ARG A 204 18.14 27.69 -7.28
C ARG A 204 19.58 27.17 -7.40
N ASN A 205 20.58 28.06 -7.38
CA ASN A 205 21.99 27.68 -7.52
C ASN A 205 22.54 26.93 -6.30
N HIS A 206 21.84 26.99 -5.17
CA HIS A 206 22.20 26.24 -3.96
C HIS A 206 21.52 24.86 -3.90
N ILE A 207 20.45 24.66 -4.68
CA ILE A 207 19.69 23.40 -4.70
C ILE A 207 20.50 22.30 -5.37
N LYS A 208 20.86 21.28 -4.59
CA LYS A 208 21.56 20.09 -5.08
C LYS A 208 21.18 18.86 -4.26
N PRO A 209 21.22 17.65 -4.86
CA PRO A 209 21.03 16.42 -4.09
C PRO A 209 22.02 16.38 -2.93
N THR A 210 21.52 16.12 -1.73
CA THR A 210 22.36 15.96 -0.53
C THR A 210 23.23 14.71 -0.70
N LYS A 211 24.51 14.82 -0.32
CA LYS A 211 25.44 13.69 -0.37
C LYS A 211 24.95 12.52 0.50
N PRO A 212 25.15 11.25 0.11
CA PRO A 212 24.63 10.08 0.83
C PRO A 212 24.99 10.03 2.31
N GLU A 213 26.21 10.42 2.68
CA GLU A 213 26.70 10.39 4.07
C GLU A 213 25.94 11.39 4.93
N ARG A 214 25.75 12.61 4.41
CA ARG A 214 24.97 13.66 5.07
C ARG A 214 23.50 13.27 5.16
N ALA A 215 22.92 12.75 4.08
CA ALA A 215 21.54 12.27 4.05
C ALA A 215 21.31 11.15 5.07
N THR A 216 22.22 10.19 5.15
CA THR A 216 22.18 9.11 6.15
C THR A 216 22.30 9.68 7.56
N GLY A 217 23.22 10.64 7.75
CA GLY A 217 23.33 11.40 8.98
C GLY A 217 21.99 12.00 9.38
N VAL A 218 21.42 12.92 8.61
CA VAL A 218 20.21 13.66 9.00
C VAL A 218 18.96 12.78 9.10
N THR A 219 18.78 11.83 8.19
CA THR A 219 17.57 10.99 8.16
C THR A 219 17.66 9.76 9.07
N GLY A 220 18.87 9.31 9.37
CA GLY A 220 19.15 8.02 10.02
C GLY A 220 18.87 6.81 9.12
N TYR A 221 18.55 7.00 7.84
CA TYR A 221 18.30 5.92 6.88
C TYR A 221 19.48 5.76 5.93
N VAL A 222 19.86 4.51 5.66
CA VAL A 222 20.87 4.20 4.64
C VAL A 222 20.36 4.55 3.24
N PHE A 223 21.31 4.78 2.32
CA PHE A 223 20.98 5.12 0.94
C PHE A 223 20.11 4.05 0.25
N GLY A 224 19.00 4.48 -0.36
CA GLY A 224 17.99 3.63 -0.97
C GLY A 224 17.08 2.89 0.03
N GLY A 225 17.20 3.21 1.33
CA GLY A 225 16.23 2.90 2.38
C GLY A 225 15.56 4.17 2.93
N THR A 226 15.73 5.30 2.24
CA THR A 226 15.31 6.61 2.72
C THR A 226 13.81 6.81 2.55
N THR A 227 13.17 7.26 3.63
CA THR A 227 11.78 7.72 3.67
C THR A 227 11.65 8.89 4.63
N VAL A 228 10.59 9.69 4.47
CA VAL A 228 10.32 10.82 5.37
C VAL A 228 9.83 10.32 6.74
N LEU A 229 9.03 9.25 6.73
CA LEU A 229 8.44 8.68 7.94
C LEU A 229 9.51 8.21 8.92
N GLY A 230 9.43 8.64 10.17
CA GLY A 230 10.39 8.25 11.20
C GLY A 230 11.83 8.73 10.93
N SER A 231 12.00 9.79 10.12
CA SER A 231 13.31 10.45 9.94
C SER A 231 13.88 10.88 11.29
N ARG A 232 15.19 10.67 11.49
CA ARG A 232 15.91 10.97 12.75
C ARG A 232 15.79 12.44 13.13
N ILE A 233 15.98 13.31 12.14
CA ILE A 233 15.77 14.74 12.27
C ILE A 233 14.54 15.08 11.42
N PRO A 234 13.53 15.76 11.97
CA PRO A 234 12.39 16.21 11.18
C PRO A 234 12.83 17.33 10.24
N LEU A 235 12.60 17.16 8.95
CA LEU A 235 13.00 18.09 7.90
C LEU A 235 11.76 18.68 7.21
N ARG A 236 11.90 19.91 6.70
CA ARG A 236 10.90 20.51 5.81
C ARG A 236 10.70 19.59 4.62
N THR A 237 9.44 19.30 4.28
CA THR A 237 9.08 18.26 3.32
C THR A 237 8.16 18.83 2.25
N PHE A 238 8.58 18.71 1.00
CA PHE A 238 7.76 19.01 -0.17
C PHE A 238 7.25 17.72 -0.78
N VAL A 239 5.95 17.64 -1.04
CA VAL A 239 5.32 16.49 -1.70
C VAL A 239 4.74 16.96 -3.02
N ASP A 240 5.07 16.27 -4.10
CA ASP A 240 4.54 16.59 -5.41
C ASP A 240 3.01 16.40 -5.44
N LYS A 241 2.28 17.37 -6.01
CA LYS A 241 0.82 17.37 -6.06
C LYS A 241 0.23 16.12 -6.74
N SER A 242 0.95 15.51 -7.69
CA SER A 242 0.49 14.30 -8.40
C SER A 242 0.33 13.10 -7.45
N VAL A 243 0.96 13.12 -6.28
CA VAL A 243 0.77 12.09 -5.24
C VAL A 243 -0.69 12.02 -4.76
N LEU A 244 -1.42 13.15 -4.79
CA LEU A 244 -2.83 13.21 -4.42
C LEU A 244 -3.77 12.53 -5.42
N GLU A 245 -3.31 12.35 -6.66
CA GLU A 245 -4.09 11.72 -7.75
C GLU A 245 -3.99 10.18 -7.70
N LEU A 246 -3.07 9.65 -6.91
CA LEU A 246 -2.88 8.21 -6.72
C LEU A 246 -3.95 7.64 -5.79
N THR A 247 -4.43 6.43 -6.08
CA THR A 247 -5.34 5.72 -5.18
C THR A 247 -4.60 5.03 -4.03
N ARG A 248 -3.33 4.71 -4.26
CA ARG A 248 -2.43 4.05 -3.31
C ARG A 248 -1.01 4.50 -3.57
N VAL A 249 -0.22 4.66 -2.51
CA VAL A 249 1.20 5.01 -2.60
C VAL A 249 2.05 3.90 -2.01
N TYR A 250 3.21 3.69 -2.63
CA TYR A 250 4.23 2.75 -2.19
C TYR A 250 5.46 3.55 -1.83
N ILE A 251 5.96 3.41 -0.62
CA ILE A 251 7.11 4.16 -0.11
C ILE A 251 8.16 3.18 0.37
N ASN A 252 9.42 3.59 0.36
CA ASN A 252 10.42 2.82 1.08
C ASN A 252 10.05 2.73 2.58
N GLY A 253 10.15 1.55 3.16
CA GLY A 253 9.80 1.27 4.54
C GLY A 253 10.88 1.60 5.55
N GLY A 254 11.87 2.43 5.23
CA GLY A 254 13.01 2.71 6.11
C GLY A 254 14.12 1.66 6.04
N SER A 255 14.11 0.82 5.00
CA SER A 255 15.08 -0.25 4.75
C SER A 255 15.17 -0.53 3.25
N THR A 256 16.34 -0.96 2.80
CA THR A 256 16.53 -1.36 1.39
C THR A 256 15.81 -2.66 1.03
N LYS A 257 15.18 -3.32 2.01
CA LYS A 257 14.51 -4.62 1.88
C LYS A 257 12.99 -4.56 2.12
N LEU A 258 12.45 -3.35 2.29
CA LEU A 258 11.05 -3.19 2.66
C LEU A 258 10.43 -2.00 1.92
N VAL A 259 9.28 -2.25 1.32
CA VAL A 259 8.34 -1.24 0.83
C VAL A 259 7.06 -1.32 1.67
N LEU A 260 6.48 -0.16 1.97
CA LEU A 260 5.18 -0.04 2.64
C LEU A 260 4.17 0.56 1.67
N ALA A 261 2.93 0.10 1.71
CA ALA A 261 1.86 0.65 0.87
C ALA A 261 0.63 1.06 1.67
N LEU A 262 0.17 2.28 1.47
CA LEU A 262 -0.89 2.94 2.24
C LEU A 262 -1.66 3.95 1.38
N SER A 263 -2.72 4.54 1.93
CA SER A 263 -3.46 5.59 1.24
C SER A 263 -2.62 6.88 1.17
N PRO A 264 -2.73 7.70 0.11
CA PRO A 264 -2.03 9.00 0.06
C PRO A 264 -2.44 9.92 1.21
N GLY A 265 -3.72 9.88 1.63
CA GLY A 265 -4.22 10.67 2.76
C GLY A 265 -3.56 10.27 4.08
N ASP A 266 -3.44 8.96 4.34
CA ASP A 266 -2.74 8.46 5.53
C ASP A 266 -1.24 8.75 5.48
N TYR A 267 -0.63 8.63 4.30
CA TYR A 267 0.76 9.00 4.11
C TYR A 267 0.99 10.47 4.50
N LEU A 268 0.21 11.40 3.94
CA LEU A 268 0.31 12.82 4.25
C LEU A 268 0.02 13.14 5.71
N ARG A 269 -0.97 12.47 6.32
CA ARG A 269 -1.25 12.56 7.75
C ARG A 269 -0.05 12.14 8.59
N ALA A 270 0.63 11.06 8.20
CA ALA A 270 1.80 10.55 8.90
C ALA A 270 3.07 11.39 8.69
N LEU A 271 3.08 12.33 7.74
CA LEU A 271 4.16 13.31 7.57
C LEU A 271 4.06 14.50 8.53
N VAL A 272 2.95 14.66 9.24
CA VAL A 272 2.76 15.79 10.16
C VAL A 272 3.53 15.53 11.46
N ASP A 273 4.43 16.45 11.81
CA ASP A 273 5.23 16.41 13.05
C ASP A 273 5.07 17.74 13.82
N GLY A 274 4.21 17.74 14.83
CA GLY A 274 3.80 18.94 15.55
C GLY A 274 3.17 19.97 14.59
N ASP A 275 3.73 21.18 14.56
CA ASP A 275 3.27 22.24 13.66
C ASP A 275 3.81 22.10 12.22
N ARG A 276 4.74 21.16 11.97
CA ARG A 276 5.30 20.95 10.63
C ARG A 276 4.39 20.06 9.81
N LYS A 277 3.88 20.63 8.70
CA LYS A 277 3.06 19.93 7.72
C LYS A 277 3.82 19.81 6.40
N PRO A 278 3.57 18.75 5.59
CA PRO A 278 4.13 18.68 4.25
C PRO A 278 3.56 19.80 3.37
N GLU A 279 4.40 20.37 2.52
CA GLU A 279 4.00 21.37 1.52
C GLU A 279 3.68 20.66 0.21
N ILE A 280 2.42 20.75 -0.21
CA ILE A 280 1.97 20.18 -1.49
C ILE A 280 2.27 21.15 -2.61
N VAL A 281 3.12 20.75 -3.56
CA VAL A 281 3.67 21.63 -4.58
C VAL A 281 3.83 20.90 -5.92
N GLU A 282 3.98 21.63 -7.02
CA GLU A 282 4.33 21.04 -8.31
C GLU A 282 5.84 21.11 -8.49
N VAL A 283 6.53 19.99 -8.31
CA VAL A 283 8.01 19.92 -8.31
C VAL A 283 8.54 18.75 -9.14
N SER A 284 7.67 18.09 -9.88
CA SER A 284 7.99 17.02 -10.81
C SER A 284 7.99 17.49 -12.26
N LYS A 285 8.77 16.79 -13.08
CA LYS A 285 8.72 16.80 -14.54
C LYS A 285 8.78 15.37 -15.04
N PHE A 286 8.01 15.08 -16.08
CA PHE A 286 7.88 13.74 -16.68
C PHE A 286 8.77 13.62 -17.92
#